data_AF-A0A4R0Z5Q8-F1
#
_entry.id   AF-A0A4R0Z5Q8-F1
#
_cell.length_a   1.000
_cell.length_b   1.000
_cell.length_c   1.000
_cell.angle_alpha   90.00
_cell.angle_beta   90.00
_cell.angle_gamma   90.00
#
_symmetry.space_group_name_H-M   'P 1'
#
loop_
_entity.id
_entity.type
_entity.pdbx_description
1 polymer ?
#
loop_
_entity_poly.entity_id
_entity_poly.type
_entity_poly.pdbx_seq_one_letter_code
_entity_poly.pdbx_strand_id
1 'polypeptide(L)' 'MMLFAETPELVAYKEVVDGMITVIFESIHSETFSISAQVRSDIDVADTLFMTGWQQYVENVQVS' A
#
# COMPACT_ATOMS: atom_id res chain seq x y z
N MET A 1 2.71 -3.01 -12.26
CA MET A 1 3.33 -2.77 -10.94
C MET A 1 4.59 -1.88 -11.01
N MET A 2 4.70 -0.86 -10.15
CA MET A 2 5.84 0.07 -10.04
C MET A 2 6.16 0.30 -8.55
N LEU A 3 7.44 0.37 -8.16
CA LEU A 3 7.84 0.76 -6.81
C LEU A 3 7.26 2.15 -6.48
N PHE A 4 6.61 2.25 -5.33
CA PHE A 4 5.94 3.47 -4.90
C PHE A 4 6.62 4.10 -3.69
N ALA A 5 6.87 3.31 -2.65
CA ALA A 5 7.53 3.76 -1.43
C ALA A 5 8.24 2.60 -0.75
N GLU A 6 9.25 2.91 0.07
CA GLU A 6 10.02 1.92 0.81
C GLU A 6 10.36 2.49 2.18
N THR A 7 10.13 1.69 3.22
CA THR A 7 10.58 1.92 4.59
C THR A 7 11.46 0.74 5.01
N PRO A 8 12.17 0.82 6.16
CA PRO A 8 12.97 -0.31 6.64
C PRO A 8 12.17 -1.60 6.90
N GLU A 9 10.86 -1.47 7.13
CA GLU A 9 10.00 -2.59 7.52
C GLU A 9 9.10 -3.05 6.38
N LEU A 10 8.93 -2.22 5.34
CA LEU A 10 7.86 -2.40 4.38
C LEU A 10 8.15 -1.77 3.02
N VAL A 11 7.98 -2.54 1.96
CA VAL A 11 8.08 -2.08 0.56
C VAL A 11 6.66 -1.97 -0.01
N ALA A 12 6.35 -0.86 -0.68
CA ALA A 12 5.06 -0.63 -1.30
C ALA A 12 5.19 -0.45 -2.81
N TYR A 13 4.37 -1.17 -3.55
CA TYR A 13 4.23 -1.06 -5.00
C TYR A 13 2.86 -0.55 -5.35
N LYS A 14 2.76 0.23 -6.43
CA LYS A 14 1.48 0.66 -6.98
C LYS A 14 1.19 -0.02 -8.31
N GLU A 15 -0.08 -0.28 -8.53
CA GLU A 15 -0.63 -0.75 -9.78
C GLU A 15 -1.93 0.00 -10.08
N VAL A 16 -2.07 0.44 -11.34
CA VAL A 16 -3.28 1.14 -11.81
C VAL A 16 -3.84 0.36 -12.98
N VAL A 17 -5.05 -0.17 -12.83
CA VAL A 17 -5.74 -0.99 -13.84
C VAL A 17 -7.20 -0.56 -13.88
N ASP A 18 -7.70 -0.19 -15.07
CA ASP A 18 -9.12 0.15 -15.31
C ASP A 18 -9.72 1.16 -14.31
N GLY A 19 -8.95 2.17 -13.91
CA GLY A 19 -9.40 3.18 -12.93
C GLY A 19 -9.46 2.67 -11.49
N MET A 20 -8.82 1.54 -11.20
CA MET A 20 -8.56 1.06 -9.85
C MET A 20 -7.07 1.23 -9.55
N ILE A 21 -6.76 1.89 -8.44
CA ILE A 21 -5.40 1.93 -7.89
C ILE A 21 -5.33 0.88 -6.80
N THR A 22 -4.32 0.02 -6.86
CA THR A 22 -3.96 -0.94 -5.82
C THR A 22 -2.55 -0.62 -5.33
N VAL A 23 -2.40 -0.48 -4.02
CA VAL A 23 -1.10 -0.43 -3.34
C VAL A 23 -0.87 -1.78 -2.68
N ILE A 24 0.21 -2.44 -3.06
CA ILE A 24 0.64 -3.75 -2.57
C ILE A 24 1.80 -3.53 -1.63
N PHE A 25 1.76 -4.15 -0.46
CA PHE A 25 2.73 -4.01 0.62
C PHE A 25 3.40 -5.36 0.86
N GLU A 26 4.74 -5.37 0.89
CA GLU A 26 5.57 -6.51 1.24
C GLU A 26 6.35 -6.17 2.51
N SER A 27 6.12 -6.91 3.59
CA SER A 27 6.82 -6.71 4.87
C SER A 27 8.13 -7.48 4.93
N ILE A 28 9.03 -7.07 5.82
CA ILE A 28 10.26 -7.82 6.15
C ILE A 28 9.98 -9.23 6.70
N HIS A 29 8.75 -9.48 7.19
CA HIS A 29 8.31 -10.78 7.70
C HIS A 29 7.77 -11.69 6.59
N SER A 30 7.96 -11.31 5.31
CA SER A 30 7.45 -12.04 4.13
C SER A 30 5.92 -12.12 4.06
N GLU A 31 5.22 -11.20 4.74
CA GLU A 31 3.77 -11.05 4.64
C GLU A 31 3.43 -10.05 3.55
N THR A 32 2.42 -10.37 2.75
CA THR A 32 1.94 -9.49 1.68
C THR A 32 0.49 -9.12 1.90
N PHE A 33 0.17 -7.84 1.76
CA PHE A 33 -1.22 -7.36 1.78
C PHE A 33 -1.40 -6.23 0.78
N SER A 34 -2.65 -5.87 0.49
CA SER A 34 -2.94 -4.83 -0.49
C SER A 34 -4.18 -4.02 -0.13
N ILE A 35 -4.18 -2.75 -0.52
CA ILE A 35 -5.34 -1.88 -0.40
C ILE A 35 -5.64 -1.29 -1.78
N SER A 36 -6.92 -1.32 -2.17
CA SER A 36 -7.37 -0.84 -3.46
C SER A 36 -8.45 0.23 -3.31
N ALA A 37 -8.47 1.19 -4.23
CA ALA A 37 -9.55 2.16 -4.37
C ALA A 37 -9.89 2.39 -5.84
N GLN A 38 -11.18 2.61 -6.11
CA GLN A 38 -11.63 3.06 -7.42
C GLN A 38 -11.44 4.57 -7.52
N VAL A 39 -10.78 5.02 -8.58
CA VAL A 39 -10.43 6.42 -8.81
C VAL A 39 -11.05 6.93 -10.10
N ARG A 40 -11.54 8.17 -10.06
CA ARG A 40 -11.99 8.89 -11.26
C ARG A 40 -10.86 9.73 -11.89
N SER A 41 -9.79 9.99 -11.14
CA SER A 41 -8.55 10.65 -11.59
C SER A 41 -7.39 10.28 -10.65
N ASP A 42 -6.18 10.14 -11.19
CA ASP A 42 -4.98 9.61 -10.50
C ASP A 42 -4.33 10.53 -9.45
N ILE A 43 -4.95 11.65 -9.10
CA ILE A 43 -4.35 12.66 -8.23
C ILE A 43 -4.72 12.34 -6.76
N ASP A 44 -3.69 12.07 -5.94
CA ASP A 44 -3.68 11.99 -4.47
C ASP A 44 -4.23 10.73 -3.77
N VAL A 45 -4.71 9.73 -4.50
CA VAL A 45 -5.26 8.50 -3.87
C VAL A 45 -4.18 7.51 -3.45
N ALA A 46 -3.08 7.39 -4.20
CA ALA A 46 -2.01 6.43 -3.90
C ALA A 46 -1.31 6.72 -2.56
N ASP A 47 -1.07 7.98 -2.23
CA ASP A 47 -0.47 8.38 -0.95
C ASP A 47 -1.40 8.06 0.23
N THR A 48 -2.70 8.31 0.07
CA THR A 48 -3.71 7.97 1.07
C THR A 48 -3.77 6.46 1.30
N LEU A 49 -3.75 5.67 0.22
CA LEU A 49 -3.71 4.21 0.29
C LEU A 49 -2.43 3.71 0.98
N PHE A 50 -1.27 4.30 0.68
CA PHE A 50 -0.01 3.99 1.35
C PHE A 50 -0.06 4.28 2.85
N MET A 51 -0.48 5.48 3.25
CA MET A 51 -0.60 5.84 4.67
C MET A 51 -1.56 4.93 5.42
N THR A 52 -2.68 4.54 4.77
CA THR A 52 -3.65 3.60 5.34
C THR A 52 -3.01 2.22 5.57
N GLY A 53 -2.28 1.70 4.60
CA GLY A 53 -1.64 0.39 4.73
C GLY A 53 -0.49 0.38 5.71
N TRP A 54 0.28 1.47 5.79
CA TRP A 54 1.29 1.66 6.82
C TRP A 54 0.67 1.62 8.22
N GLN A 55 -0.44 2.33 8.43
CA GLN A 55 -1.13 2.33 9.72
C GLN A 55 -1.65 0.92 10.08
N GLN A 56 -2.26 0.20 9.14
CA GLN A 56 -2.73 -1.17 9.36
C GLN A 56 -1.58 -2.12 9.73
N TYR A 57 -0.43 -1.99 9.07
CA TYR A 57 0.75 -2.78 9.40
C TYR A 57 1.23 -2.50 10.84
N VAL A 58 1.40 -1.24 11.21
CA VAL A 58 1.86 -0.85 12.56
C VAL A 58 0.89 -1.33 13.64
N GLU A 59 -0.43 -1.18 13.42
CA GLU A 59 -1.45 -1.64 14.36
C GLU A 59 -1.41 -3.17 14.56
N ASN A 60 -1.23 -3.94 13.48
CA ASN A 60 -1.12 -5.40 13.57
C ASN A 60 0.15 -5.86 14.28
N VAL A 61 1.28 -5.19 14.05
CA VAL A 61 2.56 -5.51 14.72
C VAL A 61 2.51 -5.20 16.21
N GLN A 62 1.86 -4.10 16.63
CA GLN A 62 1.75 -3.73 18.05
C GLN A 62 0.87 -4.68 18.87
N VAL A 63 -0.05 -5.41 18.22
CA VAL A 63 -1.00 -6.32 18.87
C VAL A 63 -0.47 -7.76 18.91
N SER A 64 0.64 -8.06 18.21
CA SER A 64 1.26 -9.39 18.11
C SER A 64 2.37 -9.61 19.15
#